data_AF-A0A8S3CQQ4-F1
#
_entry.id   AF-A0A8S3CQQ4-F1
#
_cell.length_a   1.000
_cell.length_b   1.000
_cell.length_c   1.000
_cell.angle_alpha   90.00
_cell.angle_beta   90.00
_cell.angle_gamma   90.00
#
_symmetry.space_group_name_H-M   'P 1'
#
loop_
_entity.id
_entity.type
_entity.pdbx_description
1 polymer ?
#
loop_
_entity_poly.entity_id
_entity_poly.type
_entity_poly.pdbx_seq_one_letter_code
_entity_poly.pdbx_strand_id
1 'polypeptide(L)'
;MFVKSIQPTIRQTIEEVYKQLQQIKGNQIGMGNNSGQQKGAEAMIVTKSLLDYLDQRLTFFANQCEKTVLKRLLKELWKAVISDLEKVIVLPPFADSKNLLTIPAAKIEDAYRLLSGELGRDNDRSLTQKQCQILDRGLEDLKEFFHASGQGLKKNYLEKTAELQSLKYALSLYTQTTDSLIKTFVKTEKEQDRPAFEESFGE
;
A
#
# COMPACT_ATOMS: atom_id res chain seq x y z
N MET A 1 -6.21 16.74 -14.62
CA MET A 1 -5.89 16.28 -15.99
C MET A 1 -4.45 15.83 -16.12
N PHE A 2 -3.46 16.57 -15.60
CA PHE A 2 -2.05 16.21 -15.74
C PHE A 2 -1.62 14.92 -15.04
N VAL A 3 -1.95 14.74 -13.75
CA VAL A 3 -1.59 13.53 -13.00
C VAL A 3 -2.13 12.28 -13.68
N LYS A 4 -3.37 12.33 -14.19
CA LYS A 4 -3.97 11.24 -14.99
C LYS A 4 -3.18 10.90 -16.26
N SER A 5 -2.46 11.86 -16.84
CA SER A 5 -1.63 11.65 -18.04
C SER A 5 -0.30 10.96 -17.74
N ILE A 6 0.27 11.16 -16.54
CA ILE A 6 1.53 10.52 -16.12
C ILE A 6 1.29 9.26 -15.29
N GLN A 7 0.08 9.09 -14.77
CA GLN A 7 -0.36 7.93 -14.00
C GLN A 7 -0.06 6.58 -14.66
N PRO A 8 -0.28 6.35 -15.97
CA PRO A 8 0.07 5.07 -16.58
C PRO A 8 1.57 4.77 -16.50
N THR A 9 2.43 5.78 -16.64
CA THR A 9 3.88 5.61 -16.50
C THR A 9 4.30 5.42 -15.05
N ILE A 10 3.69 6.15 -14.11
CA ILE A 10 3.88 5.94 -12.66
C ILE A 10 3.53 4.49 -12.30
N ARG A 11 2.39 3.99 -12.80
CA ARG A 11 1.97 2.61 -12.60
C ARG A 11 2.97 1.61 -13.16
N GLN A 12 3.52 1.85 -14.36
CA GLN A 12 4.58 1.00 -14.93
C GLN A 12 5.83 0.96 -14.04
N THR A 13 6.29 2.13 -13.57
CA THR A 13 7.44 2.18 -12.66
C THR A 13 7.14 1.47 -11.34
N ILE A 14 5.92 1.59 -10.81
CA ILE A 14 5.48 0.86 -9.61
C ILE A 14 5.39 -0.66 -9.86
N GLU A 15 5.01 -1.11 -11.06
CA GLU A 15 5.05 -2.52 -11.43
C GLU A 15 6.49 -3.05 -11.50
N GLU A 16 7.46 -2.22 -11.89
CA GLU A 16 8.89 -2.56 -11.83
C GLU A 16 9.39 -2.67 -10.39
N VAL A 17 9.01 -1.72 -9.52
CA VAL A 17 9.24 -1.77 -8.06
C VAL A 17 8.70 -3.09 -7.50
N TYR A 18 7.48 -3.48 -7.89
CA TYR A 18 6.88 -4.74 -7.48
C TYR A 18 7.68 -5.95 -7.98
N LYS A 19 8.10 -5.98 -9.25
CA LYS A 19 8.95 -7.05 -9.78
C LYS A 19 10.28 -7.16 -9.04
N GLN A 20 10.89 -6.03 -8.69
CA GLN A 20 12.11 -5.99 -7.89
C GLN A 20 11.86 -6.53 -6.47
N LEU A 21 10.75 -6.17 -5.83
CA LEU A 21 10.34 -6.76 -4.56
C LEU A 21 10.17 -8.28 -4.66
N GLN A 22 9.53 -8.77 -5.72
CA GLN A 22 9.31 -10.20 -5.96
C GLN A 22 10.60 -10.99 -6.21
N GLN A 23 11.65 -10.34 -6.75
CA GLN A 23 12.97 -10.94 -6.88
C GLN A 23 13.68 -11.11 -5.53
N ILE A 24 13.27 -10.37 -4.50
CA ILE A 24 13.71 -10.55 -3.12
C ILE A 24 12.99 -11.77 -2.53
N LYS A 25 13.31 -12.96 -3.05
CA LYS A 25 12.86 -14.22 -2.48
C LYS A 25 13.49 -14.40 -1.10
N GLY A 26 12.69 -14.87 -0.14
CA GLY A 26 13.05 -15.07 1.28
C GLY A 26 14.08 -16.18 1.53
N ASN A 27 15.21 -16.19 0.82
CA ASN A 27 16.31 -17.08 1.10
C ASN A 27 17.35 -16.32 1.91
N GLN A 28 17.35 -16.50 3.24
CA GLN A 28 18.53 -16.80 4.07
C GLN A 28 18.06 -17.38 5.41
N ILE A 29 17.62 -18.65 5.39
CA ILE A 29 17.77 -19.52 6.56
C ILE A 29 19.26 -19.88 6.59
N GLY A 30 20.09 -18.99 7.14
CA GLY A 30 21.53 -19.22 7.23
C GLY A 30 22.35 -17.95 7.34
N MET A 31 22.87 -17.69 8.55
CA MET A 31 24.06 -16.90 8.88
C MET A 31 24.05 -15.39 8.57
N GLY A 32 24.02 -14.58 9.64
CA GLY A 32 24.66 -13.26 9.67
C GLY A 32 23.77 -12.13 10.15
N ASN A 33 24.11 -11.54 11.30
CA ASN A 33 23.43 -10.43 11.99
C ASN A 33 23.42 -9.07 11.25
N ASN A 34 23.52 -9.02 9.91
CA ASN A 34 23.56 -7.78 9.11
C ASN A 34 22.22 -7.46 8.40
N SER A 35 21.10 -7.94 8.95
CA SER A 35 19.80 -7.91 8.29
C SER A 35 19.18 -6.52 8.14
N GLY A 36 19.49 -5.55 9.02
CA GLY A 36 18.93 -4.19 8.95
C GLY A 36 19.51 -3.33 7.82
N GLN A 37 20.82 -3.39 7.64
CA GLN A 37 21.54 -2.58 6.64
C GLN A 37 21.29 -3.10 5.22
N GLN A 38 21.15 -4.42 5.07
CA GLN A 38 20.79 -5.05 3.81
C GLN A 38 19.33 -4.76 3.39
N LYS A 39 18.39 -4.73 4.34
CA LYS A 39 17.01 -4.28 4.09
C LYS A 39 16.94 -2.81 3.66
N GLY A 40 17.76 -1.95 4.26
CA GLY A 40 17.86 -0.55 3.85
C GLY A 40 18.39 -0.40 2.43
N ALA A 41 19.43 -1.14 2.06
CA ALA A 41 19.96 -1.15 0.70
C ALA A 41 18.95 -1.73 -0.32
N GLU A 42 18.26 -2.82 0.03
CA GLU A 42 17.18 -3.40 -0.79
C GLU A 42 16.03 -2.40 -1.00
N ALA A 43 15.62 -1.68 0.05
CA ALA A 43 14.58 -0.66 -0.04
C ALA A 43 15.01 0.49 -0.95
N MET A 44 16.24 0.98 -0.81
CA MET A 44 16.79 2.02 -1.67
C MET A 44 16.86 1.57 -3.14
N ILE A 45 17.25 0.31 -3.41
CA ILE A 45 17.30 -0.23 -4.77
C ILE A 45 15.90 -0.28 -5.39
N VAL A 46 14.92 -0.76 -4.61
CA VAL A 46 13.53 -0.89 -5.03
C VAL A 46 12.89 0.47 -5.29
N THR A 47 13.09 1.46 -4.42
CA THR A 47 12.48 2.79 -4.57
C THR A 47 13.21 3.68 -5.58
N LYS A 48 14.47 3.40 -5.89
CA LYS A 48 15.29 4.22 -6.78
C LYS A 48 14.67 4.43 -8.16
N SER A 49 14.16 3.39 -8.81
CA SER A 49 13.52 3.51 -10.13
C SER A 49 12.35 4.50 -10.12
N LEU A 50 11.52 4.42 -9.07
CA LEU A 50 10.40 5.34 -8.85
C LEU A 50 10.88 6.75 -8.52
N LEU A 51 11.87 6.89 -7.63
CA LEU A 51 12.43 8.18 -7.23
C LEU A 51 13.12 8.89 -8.40
N ASP A 52 13.92 8.18 -9.19
CA ASP A 52 14.61 8.73 -10.36
C ASP A 52 13.59 9.21 -11.42
N TYR A 53 12.52 8.44 -11.66
CA TYR A 53 11.43 8.86 -12.55
C TYR A 53 10.74 10.13 -12.02
N LEU A 54 10.37 10.14 -10.73
CA LEU A 54 9.71 11.28 -10.11
C LEU A 54 10.62 12.51 -10.12
N ASP A 55 11.92 12.37 -9.90
CA ASP A 55 12.89 13.45 -9.89
C ASP A 55 13.03 14.11 -11.26
N GLN A 56 13.13 13.31 -12.33
CA GLN A 56 13.16 13.84 -13.69
C GLN A 56 11.89 14.66 -14.01
N ARG A 57 10.72 14.17 -13.59
CA ARG A 57 9.45 14.87 -13.81
C ARG A 57 9.33 16.11 -12.94
N LEU A 58 9.67 16.03 -11.66
CA LEU A 58 9.59 17.15 -10.73
C LEU A 58 10.61 18.25 -11.06
N THR A 59 11.82 17.90 -11.48
CA THR A 59 12.82 18.86 -11.96
C THR A 59 12.33 19.59 -13.20
N PHE A 60 11.70 18.87 -14.14
CA PHE A 60 11.06 19.50 -15.29
C PHE A 60 9.94 20.48 -14.86
N PHE A 61 9.08 20.11 -13.91
CA PHE A 61 8.04 21.03 -13.42
C PHE A 61 8.61 22.19 -12.60
N ALA A 62 9.66 21.99 -11.82
CA ALA A 62 10.28 23.06 -11.05
C ALA A 62 10.85 24.16 -11.96
N ASN A 63 11.30 23.79 -13.15
CA ASN A 63 11.80 24.74 -14.17
C ASN A 63 10.68 25.43 -14.96
N GLN A 64 9.51 24.79 -15.12
CA GLN A 64 8.45 25.25 -16.01
C GLN A 64 7.21 25.80 -15.28
N CYS A 65 7.07 25.56 -13.97
CA CYS A 65 5.89 25.90 -13.19
C CYS A 65 6.22 26.86 -12.06
N GLU A 66 5.29 27.76 -11.77
CA GLU A 66 5.36 28.64 -10.60
C GLU A 66 5.26 27.83 -9.30
N LYS A 67 5.87 28.35 -8.22
CA LYS A 67 5.95 27.69 -6.89
C LYS A 67 4.59 27.25 -6.33
N THR A 68 3.54 28.04 -6.57
CA THR A 68 2.17 27.74 -6.14
C THR A 68 1.57 26.55 -6.90
N VAL A 69 1.84 26.46 -8.20
CA VAL A 69 1.43 25.36 -9.09
C VAL A 69 2.20 24.10 -8.75
N LEU A 70 3.53 24.19 -8.59
CA LEU A 70 4.39 23.07 -8.20
C LEU A 70 3.90 22.43 -6.89
N LYS A 71 3.50 23.26 -5.91
CA LYS A 71 2.99 22.76 -4.63
C LYS A 71 1.65 22.03 -4.75
N ARG A 72 0.78 22.42 -5.69
CA ARG A 72 -0.46 21.70 -5.99
C ARG A 72 -0.18 20.39 -6.74
N LEU A 73 0.75 20.42 -7.70
CA LEU A 73 1.19 19.23 -8.44
C LEU A 73 1.80 18.20 -7.50
N LEU A 74 2.67 18.59 -6.58
CA LEU A 74 3.27 17.71 -5.58
C LEU A 74 2.21 16.99 -4.73
N LYS A 75 1.15 17.69 -4.29
CA LYS A 75 0.06 17.08 -3.51
C LYS A 75 -0.69 16.03 -4.31
N GLU A 76 -1.05 16.35 -5.54
CA GLU A 76 -1.80 15.43 -6.40
C GLU A 76 -0.92 14.23 -6.84
N LEU A 77 0.37 14.47 -7.08
CA LEU A 77 1.34 13.43 -7.42
C LEU A 77 1.56 12.47 -6.24
N TRP A 78 1.74 13.00 -5.03
CA TRP A 78 1.86 12.21 -3.81
C TRP A 78 0.68 11.25 -3.64
N LYS A 79 -0.55 11.77 -3.72
CA LYS A 79 -1.76 10.95 -3.61
C LYS A 79 -1.83 9.86 -4.69
N ALA A 80 -1.50 10.21 -5.93
CA ALA A 80 -1.52 9.24 -7.03
C ALA A 80 -0.49 8.13 -6.84
N VAL A 81 0.75 8.49 -6.48
CA VAL A 81 1.82 7.50 -6.24
C VAL A 81 1.43 6.57 -5.09
N ILE A 82 0.93 7.11 -3.96
CA ILE A 82 0.50 6.28 -2.82
C ILE A 82 -0.70 5.40 -3.19
N SER A 83 -1.70 5.95 -3.89
CA SER A 83 -2.86 5.16 -4.33
C SER A 83 -2.48 4.05 -5.31
N ASP A 84 -1.55 4.31 -6.22
CA ASP A 84 -1.10 3.30 -7.20
C ASP A 84 -0.18 2.27 -6.51
N LEU A 85 0.67 2.66 -5.55
CA LEU A 85 1.42 1.72 -4.71
C LEU A 85 0.46 0.77 -3.99
N GLU A 86 -0.61 1.29 -3.39
CA GLU A 86 -1.63 0.48 -2.74
C GLU A 86 -2.28 -0.49 -3.72
N LYS A 87 -2.77 -0.01 -4.87
CA LYS A 87 -3.52 -0.82 -5.84
C LYS A 87 -2.68 -1.82 -6.63
N VAL A 88 -1.38 -1.57 -6.79
CA VAL A 88 -0.51 -2.42 -7.63
C VAL A 88 0.29 -3.38 -6.77
N ILE A 89 0.80 -2.93 -5.63
CA ILE A 89 1.70 -3.72 -4.78
C ILE A 89 0.92 -4.43 -3.67
N VAL A 90 0.01 -3.71 -3.00
CA VAL A 90 -0.62 -4.18 -1.75
C VAL A 90 -2.01 -4.76 -1.98
N LEU A 91 -2.74 -4.30 -3.00
CA LEU A 91 -4.04 -4.80 -3.40
C LEU A 91 -3.94 -5.39 -4.81
N PRO A 92 -3.14 -6.46 -5.04
CA PRO A 92 -3.12 -7.17 -6.32
C PRO A 92 -4.55 -7.55 -6.72
N PRO A 93 -4.82 -7.74 -8.02
CA PRO A 93 -5.98 -7.23 -8.76
C PRO A 93 -7.35 -7.75 -8.27
N PHE A 94 -7.78 -7.31 -7.09
CA PHE A 94 -9.19 -7.31 -6.68
C PHE A 94 -9.90 -6.03 -7.14
N ALA A 95 -9.15 -4.97 -7.46
CA ALA A 95 -9.69 -3.64 -7.74
C ALA A 95 -10.61 -3.55 -8.98
N ASP A 96 -10.48 -4.47 -9.94
CA ASP A 96 -11.30 -4.51 -11.15
C ASP A 96 -12.37 -5.63 -11.14
N SER A 97 -12.62 -6.24 -9.99
CA SER A 97 -13.68 -7.25 -9.84
C SER A 97 -15.08 -6.62 -9.77
N LYS A 98 -15.43 -5.79 -10.76
CA LYS A 98 -16.84 -5.45 -11.04
C LYS A 98 -17.69 -6.71 -11.25
N ASN A 99 -17.05 -7.81 -11.65
CA ASN A 99 -17.67 -9.13 -11.76
C ASN A 99 -18.06 -9.74 -10.41
N LEU A 100 -17.44 -9.34 -9.28
CA LEU A 100 -17.77 -9.86 -7.94
C LEU A 100 -19.05 -9.24 -7.38
N LEU A 101 -19.27 -7.95 -7.64
CA LEU A 101 -20.47 -7.22 -7.20
C LEU A 101 -21.73 -7.54 -8.02
N THR A 102 -21.60 -8.28 -9.13
CA THR A 102 -22.73 -8.65 -10.00
C THR A 102 -23.30 -10.03 -9.69
N ILE A 103 -22.76 -10.75 -8.70
CA ILE A 103 -23.27 -12.07 -8.32
C ILE A 103 -24.47 -11.87 -7.38
N PRO A 104 -25.68 -12.33 -7.75
CA PRO A 104 -26.84 -12.25 -6.86
C PRO A 104 -26.57 -12.96 -5.53
N ALA A 105 -26.98 -12.37 -4.41
CA ALA A 105 -26.80 -12.91 -3.05
C ALA A 105 -27.33 -14.36 -2.86
N ALA A 106 -28.12 -14.89 -3.79
CA ALA A 106 -28.59 -16.27 -3.81
C ALA A 106 -27.53 -17.31 -4.24
N LYS A 107 -26.31 -16.90 -4.66
CA LYS A 107 -25.23 -17.80 -5.10
C LYS A 107 -23.89 -17.52 -4.42
N ILE A 108 -23.93 -17.28 -3.10
CA ILE A 108 -22.74 -17.04 -2.27
C ILE A 108 -21.71 -18.18 -2.40
N GLU A 109 -22.17 -19.42 -2.62
CA GLU A 109 -21.29 -20.58 -2.73
C GLU A 109 -20.51 -20.63 -4.07
N ASP A 110 -21.10 -20.19 -5.18
CA ASP A 110 -20.39 -20.00 -6.45
C ASP A 110 -19.43 -18.81 -6.39
N ALA A 111 -19.82 -17.72 -5.72
CA ALA A 111 -18.95 -16.58 -5.45
C ALA A 111 -17.75 -17.00 -4.60
N TYR A 112 -17.97 -17.81 -3.56
CA TYR A 112 -16.91 -18.34 -2.71
C TYR A 112 -15.98 -19.29 -3.48
N ARG A 113 -16.48 -20.16 -4.36
CA ARG A 113 -15.62 -21.03 -5.20
C ARG A 113 -14.80 -20.26 -6.22
N LEU A 114 -15.35 -19.21 -6.83
CA LEU A 114 -14.60 -18.29 -7.70
C LEU A 114 -13.52 -17.53 -6.92
N LEU A 115 -13.90 -16.98 -5.76
CA LEU A 115 -12.97 -16.31 -4.85
C LEU A 115 -11.86 -17.26 -4.40
N SER A 116 -12.18 -18.47 -3.94
CA SER A 116 -11.20 -19.47 -3.50
C SER A 116 -10.32 -19.97 -4.65
N GLY A 117 -10.84 -20.03 -5.88
CA GLY A 117 -10.08 -20.41 -7.07
C GLY A 117 -9.08 -19.35 -7.53
N GLU A 118 -9.42 -18.07 -7.42
CA GLU A 118 -8.50 -16.95 -7.68
C GLU A 118 -7.54 -16.71 -6.49
N LEU A 119 -8.03 -16.70 -5.25
CA LEU A 119 -7.22 -16.63 -4.01
C LEU A 119 -6.17 -17.76 -3.95
N GLY A 120 -6.51 -18.96 -4.45
CA GLY A 120 -5.60 -20.10 -4.49
C GLY A 120 -4.47 -19.99 -5.51
N ARG A 121 -4.60 -19.14 -6.55
CA ARG A 121 -3.55 -18.90 -7.56
C ARG A 121 -2.69 -17.67 -7.26
N ASP A 122 -3.18 -16.72 -6.47
CA ASP A 122 -2.48 -15.47 -6.15
C ASP A 122 -1.62 -15.52 -4.87
N ASN A 123 -1.53 -16.67 -4.18
CA ASN A 123 -0.57 -16.85 -3.08
C ASN A 123 0.89 -16.57 -3.52
N ASP A 124 1.23 -16.76 -4.81
CA ASP A 124 2.53 -16.42 -5.41
C ASP A 124 2.75 -14.92 -5.64
N ARG A 125 1.71 -14.08 -5.50
CA ARG A 125 1.78 -12.61 -5.61
C ARG A 125 1.66 -11.89 -4.28
N SER A 126 1.37 -12.63 -3.20
CA SER A 126 1.32 -12.08 -1.85
C SER A 126 2.70 -11.58 -1.40
N LEU A 127 2.72 -10.45 -0.69
CA LEU A 127 3.97 -9.91 -0.15
C LEU A 127 4.37 -10.70 1.10
N THR A 128 5.63 -11.12 1.16
CA THR A 128 6.24 -11.66 2.38
C THR A 128 6.46 -10.56 3.42
N GLN A 129 6.59 -10.95 4.69
CA GLN A 129 6.90 -10.03 5.78
C GLN A 129 8.20 -9.23 5.55
N LYS A 130 9.20 -9.84 4.88
CA LYS A 130 10.44 -9.13 4.49
C LYS A 130 10.16 -8.05 3.46
N GLN A 131 9.37 -8.34 2.42
CA GLN A 131 9.01 -7.38 1.38
C GLN A 131 8.15 -6.24 1.93
N CYS A 132 7.25 -6.50 2.88
CA CYS A 132 6.48 -5.45 3.56
C CYS A 132 7.39 -4.46 4.30
N GLN A 133 8.38 -4.97 5.05
CA GLN A 133 9.34 -4.12 5.77
C GLN A 133 10.21 -3.29 4.82
N ILE A 134 10.59 -3.85 3.68
CA ILE A 134 11.36 -3.14 2.64
C ILE A 134 10.50 -2.05 2.02
N LEU A 135 9.22 -2.33 1.74
CA LEU A 135 8.30 -1.34 1.22
C LEU A 135 8.04 -0.22 2.23
N ASP A 136 7.82 -0.54 3.51
CA ASP A 136 7.68 0.45 4.58
C ASP A 136 8.90 1.38 4.66
N ARG A 137 10.11 0.81 4.57
CA ARG A 137 11.32 1.63 4.52
C ARG A 137 11.37 2.49 3.26
N GLY A 138 10.98 1.93 2.12
CA GLY A 138 10.89 2.68 0.87
C GLY A 138 9.88 3.83 0.91
N LEU A 139 8.77 3.67 1.64
CA LEU A 139 7.79 4.75 1.86
C LEU A 139 8.40 5.90 2.67
N GLU A 140 9.31 5.63 3.61
CA GLU A 140 10.06 6.68 4.30
C GLU A 140 10.95 7.47 3.33
N ASP A 141 11.68 6.78 2.44
CA ASP A 141 12.51 7.43 1.41
C ASP A 141 11.65 8.30 0.47
N LEU A 142 10.47 7.80 0.10
CA LEU A 142 9.49 8.53 -0.71
C LEU A 142 9.00 9.80 0.02
N LYS A 143 8.73 9.70 1.32
CA LYS A 143 8.34 10.87 2.14
C LYS A 143 9.46 11.90 2.22
N GLU A 144 10.71 11.46 2.42
CA GLU A 144 11.86 12.36 2.45
C GLU A 144 12.03 13.09 1.12
N PHE A 145 11.86 12.37 0.00
CA PHE A 145 11.90 12.94 -1.34
C PHE A 145 10.82 14.02 -1.55
N PHE A 146 9.55 13.73 -1.22
CA PHE A 146 8.47 14.72 -1.36
C PHE A 146 8.56 15.85 -0.33
N HIS A 147 9.23 15.64 0.80
CA HIS A 147 9.51 16.70 1.77
C HIS A 147 10.60 17.66 1.27
N ALA A 148 11.60 17.16 0.54
CA ALA A 148 12.71 17.91 -0.03
C ALA A 148 13.33 18.90 0.99
N SER A 149 13.63 18.41 2.20
CA SER A 149 14.19 19.19 3.31
C SER A 149 13.44 20.49 3.65
N GLY A 150 12.11 20.49 3.46
CA GLY A 150 11.23 21.63 3.77
C GLY A 150 10.84 22.49 2.56
N GLN A 151 11.42 22.23 1.38
CA GLN A 151 11.05 22.93 0.14
C GLN A 151 9.83 22.31 -0.56
N GLY A 152 9.51 21.06 -0.26
CA GLY A 152 8.39 20.33 -0.85
C GLY A 152 7.11 20.41 0.00
N LEU A 153 6.57 19.24 0.34
CA LEU A 153 5.38 19.07 1.16
C LEU A 153 5.73 19.07 2.66
N LYS A 154 4.80 19.57 3.49
CA LYS A 154 4.94 19.49 4.96
C LYS A 154 4.85 18.03 5.40
N LYS A 155 5.72 17.57 6.30
CA LYS A 155 5.68 16.20 6.86
C LYS A 155 4.29 15.81 7.39
N ASN A 156 3.69 16.71 8.18
CA ASN A 156 2.34 16.53 8.73
C ASN A 156 1.26 16.31 7.64
N TYR A 157 1.43 16.88 6.44
CA TYR A 157 0.52 16.63 5.32
C TYR A 157 0.71 15.22 4.75
N LEU A 158 1.96 14.81 4.52
CA LEU A 158 2.31 13.47 4.01
C LEU A 158 1.76 12.39 4.95
N GLU A 159 1.91 12.56 6.26
CA GLU A 159 1.49 11.59 7.27
C GLU A 159 -0.03 11.47 7.44
N LYS A 160 -0.77 12.58 7.28
CA LYS A 160 -2.23 12.62 7.46
C LYS A 160 -3.02 12.35 6.18
N THR A 161 -2.34 12.05 5.08
CA THR A 161 -2.99 11.76 3.80
C THR A 161 -3.80 10.46 3.90
N ALA A 162 -5.07 10.47 3.49
CA ALA A 162 -5.97 9.32 3.62
C ALA A 162 -5.44 8.10 2.84
N GLU A 163 -4.87 8.34 1.66
CA GLU A 163 -4.23 7.34 0.82
C GLU A 163 -3.07 6.63 1.55
N LEU A 164 -2.29 7.36 2.36
CA LEU A 164 -1.21 6.75 3.14
C LEU A 164 -1.76 5.89 4.29
N GLN A 165 -2.84 6.34 4.94
CA GLN A 165 -3.49 5.56 5.99
C GLN A 165 -4.11 4.27 5.43
N SER A 166 -4.72 4.34 4.26
CA SER A 166 -5.25 3.17 3.53
C SER A 166 -4.14 2.19 3.18
N LEU A 167 -3.04 2.66 2.58
CA LEU A 167 -1.87 1.84 2.27
C LEU A 167 -1.28 1.15 3.51
N LYS A 168 -1.13 1.88 4.63
CA LYS A 168 -0.63 1.32 5.89
C LYS A 168 -1.57 0.27 6.47
N TYR A 169 -2.88 0.52 6.40
CA TYR A 169 -3.87 -0.46 6.82
C TYR A 169 -3.77 -1.73 5.96
N ALA A 170 -3.69 -1.58 4.64
CA ALA A 170 -3.53 -2.70 3.73
C ALA A 170 -2.23 -3.48 4.00
N LEU A 171 -1.10 -2.79 4.26
CA LEU A 171 0.16 -3.44 4.67
C LEU A 171 0.07 -4.13 6.04
N SER A 172 -0.72 -3.62 6.96
CA SER A 172 -0.93 -4.25 8.26
C SER A 172 -1.59 -5.63 8.13
N LEU A 173 -2.44 -5.82 7.12
CA LEU A 173 -3.07 -7.12 6.83
C LEU A 173 -2.04 -8.19 6.41
N TYR A 174 -0.96 -7.80 5.74
CA TYR A 174 0.13 -8.72 5.36
C TYR A 174 1.11 -9.03 6.49
N THR A 175 1.14 -8.20 7.54
CA THR A 175 2.06 -8.34 8.68
C THR A 175 1.37 -8.86 9.94
N GLN A 176 0.05 -9.05 9.90
CA GLN A 176 -0.73 -9.62 10.98
C GLN A 176 -0.51 -11.13 11.05
N THR A 177 0.04 -11.62 12.16
CA THR A 177 0.10 -13.07 12.42
C THR A 177 -1.32 -13.62 12.51
N THR A 178 -1.52 -14.87 12.09
CA THR A 178 -2.81 -15.58 12.20
C THR A 178 -3.39 -15.44 13.61
N ASP A 179 -2.57 -15.47 14.67
CA ASP A 179 -2.99 -15.22 16.05
C ASP A 179 -3.60 -13.83 16.31
N SER A 180 -3.10 -12.76 15.67
CA SER A 180 -3.67 -11.42 15.82
C SER A 180 -4.96 -11.24 15.02
N LEU A 181 -5.07 -11.89 13.86
CA LEU A 181 -6.33 -11.98 13.10
C LEU A 181 -7.38 -12.75 13.89
N ILE A 182 -7.02 -13.90 14.47
CA ILE A 182 -7.88 -14.70 15.34
C ILE A 182 -8.29 -13.89 16.57
N LYS A 183 -7.38 -13.16 17.22
CA LYS A 183 -7.70 -12.34 18.39
C LYS A 183 -8.63 -11.17 18.05
N THR A 184 -8.49 -10.58 16.87
CA THR A 184 -9.39 -9.53 16.40
C THR A 184 -10.76 -10.11 16.08
N PHE A 185 -10.82 -11.23 15.36
CA PHE A 185 -12.06 -11.95 15.07
C PHE A 185 -12.80 -12.37 16.35
N VAL A 186 -12.10 -13.01 17.29
CA VAL A 186 -12.64 -13.41 18.60
C VAL A 186 -13.12 -12.20 19.42
N LYS A 187 -12.42 -11.06 19.32
CA LYS A 187 -12.86 -9.82 19.96
C LYS A 187 -14.13 -9.27 19.31
N THR A 188 -14.22 -9.26 17.99
CA THR A 188 -15.39 -8.80 17.24
C THR A 188 -16.61 -9.70 17.49
N GLU A 189 -16.44 -11.02 17.55
CA GLU A 189 -17.49 -11.98 17.94
C GLU A 189 -17.98 -11.71 19.37
N LYS A 190 -17.06 -11.49 20.33
CA LYS A 190 -17.42 -11.14 21.72
C LYS A 190 -18.14 -9.80 21.87
N GLU A 191 -17.97 -8.89 20.91
CA GLU A 191 -18.64 -7.58 20.92
C GLU A 191 -20.01 -7.63 20.23
N GLN A 192 -20.26 -8.61 19.35
CA GLN A 192 -21.60 -8.93 18.81
C GLN A 192 -22.45 -9.78 19.78
N ASP A 193 -21.82 -10.60 20.62
CA ASP A 193 -22.52 -11.44 21.63
C ASP A 193 -22.77 -10.69 22.95
N ARG A 194 -22.86 -9.35 22.91
CA ARG A 194 -23.32 -8.57 24.05
C ARG A 194 -24.85 -8.44 23.96
N PRO A 195 -25.64 -9.17 24.76
CA PRO A 195 -27.07 -8.94 24.80
C PRO A 195 -27.33 -7.50 25.26
N ALA A 196 -28.18 -6.79 24.52
CA ALA A 196 -28.76 -5.54 24.97
C ALA A 196 -29.55 -5.84 26.25
N PHE A 197 -28.93 -5.63 27.41
CA PHE A 197 -29.64 -5.72 28.67
C PHE A 197 -30.46 -4.43 28.82
N GLU A 198 -31.77 -4.61 28.80
CA GLU A 198 -32.82 -3.60 28.87
C GLU A 198 -32.57 -2.59 30.00
N GLU A 199 -32.66 -1.30 29.66
CA GLU A 199 -32.89 -0.22 30.62
C GLU A 199 -34.25 -0.44 31.30
N SER A 200 -34.23 -0.94 32.53
CA SER A 200 -35.39 -0.93 33.42
C SER A 200 -35.64 0.50 33.88
N PHE A 201 -36.64 1.18 33.30
CA PHE A 201 -37.20 2.42 33.83
C PHE A 201 -38.11 2.06 35.02
N GLY A 202 -37.74 2.57 36.20
CA GLY A 202 -38.51 2.39 37.45
C GLY A 202 -39.85 3.11 37.43
N GLU A 203 -40.81 2.51 38.14
CA GLU A 203 -42.09 3.10 38.55
C GLU A 203 -41.94 4.37 39.41
#